data_AF-A0A8C7MFN8-F1
#
_entry.id   AF-A0A8C7MFN8-F1
#
_cell.length_a   1.000
_cell.length_b   1.000
_cell.length_c   1.000
_cell.angle_alpha   90.00
_cell.angle_beta   90.00
_cell.angle_gamma   90.00
#
_symmetry.space_group_name_H-M   'P 1'
#
loop_
_entity.id
_entity.type
_entity.pdbx_description
1 polymer ?
#
loop_
_entity_poly.entity_id
_entity_poly.type
_entity_poly.pdbx_seq_one_letter_code
_entity_poly.pdbx_strand_id
1 'polypeptide(L)'
;MVCVCVCVCVCVCVCVCVCVCVCVCVCVCVCVCVCVCLCFSADGRLRLYRLAAVCLGVLCVLQVTLNISLRLAFYNRGNVTVEKDLLQTSYNTLTKERDQLQKERDDVMTKFSNLKQTCPEGWQIKLESSWYFLSTETKTWKESRQDCLKRGADLVIINSDLERVSE
;
A
#
# COMPACT_ATOMS: atom_id res chain seq x y z
N MET A 1 11.53 17.68 -5.61
CA MET A 1 12.97 18.03 -5.74
C MET A 1 13.58 18.52 -4.43
N VAL A 2 12.89 19.32 -3.62
CA VAL A 2 13.42 19.86 -2.34
C VAL A 2 13.75 18.79 -1.28
N CYS A 3 12.99 17.69 -1.20
CA CYS A 3 13.31 16.63 -0.23
C CYS A 3 14.63 15.90 -0.52
N VAL A 4 15.01 15.77 -1.79
CA VAL A 4 16.24 15.08 -2.21
C VAL A 4 17.47 15.95 -1.95
N CYS A 5 17.38 17.26 -2.16
CA CYS A 5 18.50 18.14 -1.82
C CYS A 5 18.71 18.25 -0.30
N VAL A 6 17.64 18.22 0.51
CA VAL A 6 17.74 18.20 1.98
C VAL A 6 18.32 16.87 2.49
N CYS A 7 17.94 15.73 1.91
CA CYS A 7 18.52 14.46 2.34
C CYS A 7 20.01 14.34 1.98
N VAL A 8 20.43 14.87 0.82
CA VAL A 8 21.85 14.90 0.41
C VAL A 8 22.67 15.87 1.27
N CYS A 9 22.15 17.06 1.59
CA CYS A 9 22.91 17.98 2.44
C CYS A 9 23.07 17.45 3.87
N VAL A 10 22.05 16.78 4.42
CA VAL A 10 22.12 16.15 5.75
C VAL A 10 23.07 14.95 5.75
N CYS A 11 23.09 14.13 4.69
CA CYS A 11 24.01 13.00 4.64
C CYS A 11 25.48 13.45 4.51
N VAL A 12 25.76 14.53 3.77
CA VAL A 12 27.09 15.12 3.65
C VAL A 12 27.54 15.79 4.95
N CYS A 13 26.65 16.52 5.63
CA CYS A 13 27.05 17.16 6.89
C CYS A 13 27.31 16.13 7.99
N VAL A 14 26.51 15.04 8.04
CA VAL A 14 26.72 13.94 8.99
C VAL A 14 27.99 13.18 8.66
N CYS A 15 28.29 12.89 7.39
CA CYS A 15 29.52 12.18 7.08
C CYS A 15 30.76 13.01 7.43
N VAL A 16 30.76 14.33 7.18
CA VAL A 16 31.86 15.25 7.54
C VAL A 16 32.01 15.35 9.07
N CYS A 17 30.92 15.49 9.83
CA CYS A 17 31.04 15.60 11.28
C CYS A 17 31.54 14.30 11.93
N VAL A 18 31.17 13.14 11.37
CA VAL A 18 31.64 11.84 11.83
C VAL A 18 33.11 11.63 11.53
N CYS A 19 33.59 11.97 10.33
CA CYS A 19 35.01 11.82 10.03
C CYS A 19 35.88 12.82 10.82
N VAL A 20 35.39 14.03 11.10
CA VAL A 20 36.06 14.98 12.01
C VAL A 20 36.08 14.45 13.45
N CYS A 21 34.98 13.88 13.95
CA CYS A 21 34.94 13.39 15.33
C CYS A 21 35.81 12.14 15.55
N VAL A 22 35.95 11.29 14.52
CA VAL A 22 36.85 10.14 14.55
C VAL A 22 38.31 10.57 14.41
N CYS A 23 38.63 11.53 13.54
CA CYS A 23 40.02 11.97 13.43
C CYS A 23 40.50 12.68 14.70
N VAL A 24 39.64 13.48 15.36
CA VAL A 24 39.94 14.13 16.64
C VAL A 24 40.13 13.10 17.76
N CYS A 25 39.29 12.06 17.84
CA CYS A 25 39.46 11.06 18.88
C CYS A 25 40.72 10.21 18.68
N VAL A 26 41.09 9.90 17.43
CA VAL A 26 42.32 9.18 17.11
C VAL A 26 43.56 10.01 17.43
N CYS A 27 43.57 11.31 17.08
CA CYS A 27 44.72 12.12 17.44
C CYS A 27 44.83 12.32 18.96
N VAL A 28 43.73 12.58 19.68
CA VAL A 28 43.76 12.67 21.16
C VAL A 28 44.24 11.36 21.80
N CYS A 29 43.81 10.19 21.30
CA CYS A 29 44.29 8.93 21.87
C CYS A 29 45.79 8.73 21.60
N VAL A 30 46.29 9.02 20.39
CA VAL A 30 47.74 8.95 20.09
C VAL A 30 48.54 9.94 20.94
N CYS A 31 48.07 11.18 21.09
CA CYS A 31 48.70 12.19 21.94
C CYS A 31 48.82 11.68 23.38
N VAL A 32 47.71 11.17 23.94
CA VAL A 32 47.70 10.66 25.30
C VAL A 32 48.65 9.49 25.43
N CYS A 33 48.62 8.51 24.50
CA CYS A 33 49.54 7.36 24.43
C CYS A 33 51.02 7.77 24.47
N VAL A 34 51.41 8.81 23.71
CA VAL A 34 52.78 9.33 23.71
C VAL A 34 53.11 9.98 25.05
N CYS A 35 52.19 10.77 25.62
CA CYS A 35 52.37 11.36 26.95
C CYS A 35 52.58 10.29 28.04
N VAL A 36 51.90 9.15 27.97
CA VAL A 36 52.09 8.01 28.89
C VAL A 36 53.49 7.46 28.81
N CYS A 37 53.96 7.20 27.59
CA CYS A 37 55.27 6.60 27.37
C CYS A 37 56.37 7.50 27.94
N LEU A 38 56.18 8.82 27.87
CA LEU A 38 57.09 9.81 28.42
C LEU A 38 56.94 9.99 29.95
N CYS A 39 55.72 9.96 30.49
CA CYS A 39 55.46 10.14 31.93
C CYS A 39 55.76 8.89 32.77
N PHE A 40 55.62 7.69 32.20
CA PHE A 40 55.98 6.42 32.86
C PHE A 40 57.48 6.35 33.17
N SER A 41 58.30 7.05 32.37
CA SER A 41 59.73 7.22 32.65
C SER A 41 60.04 8.23 33.76
N ALA A 42 59.05 8.97 34.30
CA ALA A 42 59.30 10.13 35.16
C ALA A 42 58.66 10.15 36.57
N ASP A 43 57.47 9.56 36.83
CA ASP A 43 56.87 9.60 38.18
C ASP A 43 55.73 8.58 38.45
N GLY A 44 55.57 8.15 39.71
CA GLY A 44 54.68 7.06 40.18
C GLY A 44 53.16 7.29 40.16
N ARG A 45 52.61 8.14 39.29
CA ARG A 45 51.17 8.47 39.24
C ARG A 45 50.31 7.50 38.40
N LEU A 46 50.49 6.20 38.63
CA LEU A 46 49.83 5.14 37.86
C LEU A 46 48.28 5.14 37.97
N ARG A 47 47.71 5.66 39.08
CA ARG A 47 46.25 5.68 39.33
C ARG A 47 45.48 6.70 38.48
N LEU A 48 45.98 7.94 38.35
CA LEU A 48 45.33 8.94 37.47
C LEU A 48 45.40 8.52 36.01
N TYR A 49 46.51 7.90 35.61
CA TYR A 49 46.70 7.46 34.24
C TYR A 49 45.75 6.30 33.85
N ARG A 50 45.54 5.34 34.76
CA ARG A 50 44.52 4.29 34.54
C ARG A 50 43.12 4.87 34.41
N LEU A 51 42.75 5.86 35.22
CA LEU A 51 41.47 6.56 35.10
C LEU A 51 41.33 7.27 33.75
N ALA A 52 42.36 8.01 33.31
CA ALA A 52 42.36 8.69 32.02
C ALA A 52 42.23 7.71 30.84
N ALA A 53 42.95 6.58 30.86
CA ALA A 53 42.86 5.54 29.85
C ALA A 53 41.48 4.89 29.80
N VAL A 54 40.86 4.62 30.95
CA VAL A 54 39.50 4.07 31.03
C VAL A 54 38.48 5.09 30.51
N CYS A 55 38.57 6.36 30.92
CA CYS A 55 37.68 7.42 30.44
C CYS A 55 37.78 7.60 28.91
N LEU A 56 38.99 7.60 28.35
CA LEU A 56 39.21 7.69 26.90
C LEU A 56 38.66 6.45 26.17
N GLY A 57 38.89 5.25 26.71
CA GLY A 57 38.34 4.02 26.15
C GLY A 57 36.81 4.05 26.10
N VAL A 58 36.16 4.47 27.19
CA VAL A 58 34.70 4.61 27.27
C VAL A 58 34.19 5.66 26.30
N LEU A 59 34.85 6.82 26.20
CA LEU A 59 34.48 7.87 25.23
C LEU A 59 34.58 7.36 23.78
N CYS A 60 35.63 6.62 23.44
CA CYS A 60 35.78 6.02 22.11
C CYS A 60 34.67 5.00 21.81
N VAL A 61 34.34 4.13 22.77
CA VAL A 61 33.25 3.16 22.62
C VAL A 61 31.91 3.88 22.41
N LEU A 62 31.60 4.89 23.22
CA LEU A 62 30.38 5.69 23.08
C LEU A 62 30.31 6.39 21.71
N GLN A 63 31.44 6.95 21.25
CA GLN A 63 31.54 7.58 19.93
C GLN A 63 31.27 6.58 18.81
N VAL A 64 31.83 5.37 18.88
CA VAL A 64 31.63 4.31 17.88
C VAL A 64 30.17 3.83 17.89
N THR A 65 29.59 3.58 19.06
CA THR A 65 28.20 3.14 19.19
C THR A 65 27.25 4.17 18.60
N LEU A 66 27.41 5.47 18.93
CA LEU A 66 26.58 6.55 18.41
C LEU A 66 26.66 6.64 16.88
N ASN A 67 27.87 6.50 16.31
CA ASN A 67 28.09 6.51 14.87
C ASN A 67 27.40 5.36 14.14
N ILE A 68 27.49 4.14 14.68
CA ILE A 68 26.84 2.96 14.11
C ILE A 68 25.31 3.13 14.18
N SER A 69 24.77 3.53 15.33
CA SER A 69 23.34 3.78 15.51
C SER A 69 22.82 4.85 14.56
N LEU A 70 23.56 5.95 14.40
CA LEU A 70 23.19 7.04 13.49
C LEU A 70 23.17 6.56 12.03
N ARG A 71 24.20 5.82 11.59
CA ARG A 71 24.24 5.24 10.24
C ARG A 71 23.08 4.30 9.97
N LEU A 72 22.78 3.41 10.91
CA LEU A 72 21.69 2.46 10.76
C LEU A 72 20.33 3.18 10.69
N ALA A 73 20.13 4.19 11.52
CA ALA A 73 18.91 5.00 11.53
C ALA A 73 18.70 5.74 10.20
N PHE A 74 19.76 6.35 9.64
CA PHE A 74 19.67 7.03 8.34
C PHE A 74 19.45 6.05 7.18
N TYR A 75 20.11 4.90 7.18
CA TYR A 75 19.92 3.87 6.15
C TYR A 75 18.48 3.34 6.15
N ASN A 76 17.97 2.95 7.32
CA ASN A 76 16.60 2.44 7.46
C ASN A 76 15.55 3.52 7.12
N ARG A 77 15.77 4.78 7.55
CA ARG A 77 14.83 5.87 7.25
C ARG A 77 14.66 6.08 5.74
N GLY A 78 15.75 6.04 4.98
CA GLY A 78 15.71 6.15 3.51
C GLY A 78 14.95 4.99 2.86
N ASN A 79 15.21 3.76 3.30
CA ASN A 79 14.56 2.58 2.73
C ASN A 79 13.04 2.58 3.00
N VAL A 80 12.64 2.89 4.23
CA VAL A 80 11.22 2.97 4.63
C VAL A 80 10.48 4.09 3.87
N THR A 81 11.14 5.22 3.57
CA THR A 81 10.50 6.29 2.78
C THR A 81 10.20 5.84 1.35
N VAL A 82 11.11 5.11 0.72
CA VAL A 82 10.91 4.60 -0.65
C VAL A 82 9.80 3.56 -0.69
N GLU A 83 9.79 2.63 0.27
CA GLU A 83 8.74 1.61 0.37
C GLU A 83 7.36 2.23 0.59
N LYS A 84 7.26 3.27 1.43
CA LYS A 84 6.01 4.01 1.64
C LYS A 84 5.52 4.72 0.38
N ASP A 85 6.39 5.38 -0.37
CA ASP A 85 6.00 6.08 -1.60
C ASP A 85 5.54 5.10 -2.70
N LEU A 86 6.21 3.95 -2.81
CA LEU A 86 5.79 2.86 -3.71
C LEU A 86 4.42 2.30 -3.33
N LEU A 87 4.22 2.02 -2.04
CA LEU A 87 2.96 1.49 -1.53
C LEU A 87 1.81 2.51 -1.71
N GLN A 88 2.07 3.78 -1.44
CA GLN A 88 1.11 4.87 -1.65
C GLN A 88 0.70 4.97 -3.12
N THR A 89 1.65 4.83 -4.04
CA THR A 89 1.38 4.86 -5.48
C THR A 89 0.49 3.70 -5.90
N SER A 90 0.81 2.48 -5.46
CA SER A 90 0.00 1.29 -5.73
C SER A 90 -1.43 1.43 -5.18
N TYR A 91 -1.56 1.90 -3.94
CA TYR A 91 -2.86 2.12 -3.30
C TYR A 91 -3.71 3.17 -4.05
N ASN A 92 -3.10 4.28 -4.46
CA ASN A 92 -3.79 5.34 -5.21
C ASN A 92 -4.29 4.83 -6.57
N THR A 93 -3.50 4.00 -7.26
CA THR A 93 -3.90 3.38 -8.54
C THR A 93 -5.06 2.41 -8.33
N LEU A 94 -4.96 1.52 -7.34
CA LEU A 94 -6.01 0.55 -7.05
C LEU A 94 -7.33 1.23 -6.63
N THR A 95 -7.24 2.34 -5.91
CA THR A 95 -8.42 3.14 -5.54
C THR A 95 -9.13 3.69 -6.78
N LYS A 96 -8.37 4.18 -7.78
CA LYS A 96 -8.96 4.65 -9.05
C LYS A 96 -9.63 3.51 -9.83
N GLU A 97 -9.00 2.35 -9.91
CA GLU A 97 -9.58 1.17 -10.57
C GLU A 97 -10.89 0.73 -9.88
N ARG A 98 -10.89 0.71 -8.55
CA ARG A 98 -12.09 0.39 -7.76
C ARG A 98 -13.21 1.40 -8.04
N ASP A 99 -12.92 2.70 -8.00
CA ASP A 99 -13.93 3.73 -8.23
C ASP A 99 -14.48 3.68 -9.67
N GLN A 100 -13.64 3.32 -10.64
CA GLN A 100 -14.05 3.10 -12.03
C GLN A 100 -14.98 1.88 -12.17
N LEU A 101 -14.61 0.73 -11.62
CA LEU A 101 -15.44 -0.48 -11.63
C LEU A 101 -16.77 -0.26 -10.89
N GLN A 102 -16.74 0.52 -9.80
CA GLN A 102 -17.93 0.85 -9.03
C GLN A 102 -18.91 1.69 -9.86
N LYS A 103 -18.39 2.67 -10.63
CA LYS A 103 -19.20 3.46 -11.56
C LYS A 103 -19.81 2.62 -12.67
N GLU A 104 -19.03 1.70 -13.26
CA GLU A 104 -19.53 0.77 -14.29
C GLU A 104 -20.63 -0.14 -13.72
N ARG A 105 -20.44 -0.67 -12.52
CA ARG A 105 -21.44 -1.48 -11.84
C ARG A 105 -22.73 -0.70 -11.56
N ASP A 106 -22.64 0.54 -11.09
CA ASP A 106 -23.82 1.36 -10.80
C ASP A 106 -24.56 1.78 -12.09
N ASP A 107 -23.84 2.03 -13.19
CA ASP A 107 -24.42 2.27 -14.52
C ASP A 107 -25.16 1.02 -15.04
N VAL A 108 -24.55 -0.16 -14.94
CA VAL A 108 -25.19 -1.43 -15.32
C VAL A 108 -26.43 -1.69 -14.47
N MET A 109 -26.35 -1.47 -13.15
CA MET A 109 -27.48 -1.64 -12.25
C MET A 109 -28.64 -0.70 -12.62
N THR A 110 -28.33 0.55 -13.00
CA THR A 110 -29.32 1.53 -13.45
C THR A 110 -29.95 1.14 -14.79
N LYS A 111 -29.17 0.62 -15.74
CA LYS A 111 -29.69 0.09 -17.02
C LYS A 111 -30.61 -1.10 -16.79
N PHE A 112 -30.25 -1.99 -15.87
CA PHE A 112 -31.06 -3.14 -15.52
C PHE A 112 -32.39 -2.75 -14.86
N SER A 113 -32.39 -1.78 -13.94
CA SER A 113 -33.64 -1.28 -13.32
C SER A 113 -34.56 -0.62 -14.35
N ASN A 114 -34.02 0.15 -15.29
CA ASN A 114 -34.79 0.74 -16.39
C ASN A 114 -35.39 -0.32 -17.32
N LEU A 115 -34.64 -1.35 -17.70
CA LEU A 115 -35.16 -2.49 -18.50
C LEU A 115 -36.26 -3.26 -17.75
N LYS A 116 -36.18 -3.35 -16.42
CA LYS A 116 -37.25 -3.94 -15.59
C LYS A 116 -38.54 -3.10 -15.61
N GLN A 117 -38.51 -1.87 -16.13
CA GLN A 117 -39.63 -0.93 -16.16
C GLN A 117 -40.20 -0.71 -17.56
N THR A 118 -39.42 -0.93 -18.63
CA THR A 118 -39.88 -0.83 -20.02
C THR A 118 -40.20 -2.21 -20.61
N CYS A 119 -41.48 -2.60 -20.60
CA CYS A 119 -41.98 -3.72 -21.41
C CYS A 119 -42.94 -3.18 -22.49
N PRO A 120 -43.00 -3.79 -23.69
CA PRO A 120 -43.91 -3.35 -24.75
C PRO A 120 -45.38 -3.42 -24.32
N GLU A 121 -46.22 -2.53 -24.85
CA GLU A 121 -47.66 -2.52 -24.59
C GLU A 121 -48.28 -3.89 -24.93
N GLY A 122 -48.96 -4.50 -23.96
CA GLY A 122 -49.62 -5.82 -24.10
C GLY A 122 -48.99 -6.97 -23.32
N TRP A 123 -47.84 -6.78 -22.68
CA TRP A 123 -47.28 -7.74 -21.71
C TRP A 123 -47.88 -7.51 -20.32
N GLN A 124 -48.64 -8.48 -19.81
CA GLN A 124 -49.58 -8.24 -18.70
C GLN A 124 -49.15 -8.78 -17.34
N ILE A 125 -48.12 -9.64 -17.28
CA ILE A 125 -47.75 -10.33 -16.03
C ILE A 125 -46.25 -10.22 -15.80
N LYS A 126 -45.87 -9.76 -14.61
CA LYS A 126 -44.49 -9.73 -14.10
C LYS A 126 -44.38 -10.75 -12.98
N LEU A 127 -43.65 -11.85 -13.20
CA LEU A 127 -43.18 -12.69 -12.10
C LEU A 127 -41.66 -12.53 -11.97
N GLU A 128 -41.22 -12.18 -10.76
CA GLU A 128 -39.82 -11.93 -10.42
C GLU A 128 -39.10 -10.92 -11.36
N SER A 129 -38.38 -11.45 -12.35
CA SER A 129 -37.57 -10.73 -13.33
C SER A 129 -37.96 -11.02 -14.79
N SER A 130 -39.05 -11.76 -15.00
CA SER A 130 -39.53 -12.19 -16.31
C SER A 130 -40.93 -11.65 -16.59
N TRP A 131 -41.16 -11.26 -17.84
CA TRP A 131 -42.46 -10.81 -18.32
C TRP A 131 -43.13 -11.93 -19.11
N TYR A 132 -44.44 -12.08 -18.95
CA TYR A 132 -45.23 -13.12 -19.60
C TYR A 132 -46.34 -12.49 -20.45
N PHE A 133 -46.56 -13.09 -21.61
CA PHE A 133 -47.61 -12.72 -22.54
C PHE A 133 -48.56 -13.91 -22.72
N LEU A 134 -49.84 -13.71 -22.39
CA LEU A 134 -50.86 -14.74 -22.57
C LEU A 134 -51.61 -14.47 -23.88
N SER A 135 -51.43 -15.36 -24.86
CA SER A 135 -52.19 -15.31 -26.10
C SER A 135 -53.62 -15.80 -25.85
N THR A 136 -54.62 -15.03 -26.31
CA THR A 136 -56.03 -15.46 -26.35
C THR A 136 -56.35 -16.35 -27.56
N GLU A 137 -55.41 -16.48 -28.51
CA GLU A 137 -55.53 -17.34 -29.68
C GLU A 137 -54.99 -18.75 -29.41
N THR A 138 -55.73 -19.78 -29.82
CA THR A 138 -55.28 -21.17 -29.81
C THR A 138 -54.48 -21.48 -31.08
N LYS A 139 -53.20 -21.82 -30.91
CA LYS A 139 -52.26 -22.18 -31.99
C LYS A 139 -51.60 -23.53 -31.69
N THR A 140 -51.05 -24.20 -32.70
CA THR A 140 -50.21 -25.39 -32.46
C THR A 140 -48.91 -25.01 -31.76
N TRP A 141 -48.27 -25.93 -31.04
CA TRP A 141 -47.03 -25.65 -30.29
C TRP A 141 -45.94 -24.97 -31.14
N LYS A 142 -45.77 -25.43 -32.39
CA LYS A 142 -44.77 -24.88 -33.32
C LYS A 142 -45.12 -23.45 -33.75
N GLU A 143 -46.39 -23.19 -34.01
CA GLU A 143 -46.87 -21.85 -34.38
C GLU A 143 -46.78 -20.88 -33.19
N SER A 144 -47.15 -21.33 -31.98
CA SER A 144 -47.02 -20.54 -30.76
C SER A 144 -45.57 -20.16 -30.47
N ARG A 145 -44.63 -21.11 -30.60
CA ARG A 145 -43.20 -20.81 -30.41
C ARG A 145 -42.69 -19.82 -31.45
N GLN A 146 -43.10 -19.97 -32.72
CA GLN A 146 -42.74 -19.02 -33.78
C GLN A 146 -43.32 -17.62 -33.50
N ASP A 147 -44.51 -17.52 -32.91
CA ASP A 147 -45.14 -16.27 -32.50
C ASP A 147 -44.35 -15.58 -31.37
N CYS A 148 -43.93 -16.35 -30.34
CA CYS A 148 -43.07 -15.84 -29.26
C CYS A 148 -41.73 -15.33 -29.78
N LEU A 149 -41.05 -16.10 -30.65
CA LEU A 149 -39.77 -15.72 -31.24
C LEU A 149 -39.88 -14.45 -32.08
N LYS A 150 -40.98 -14.28 -32.83
CA LYS A 150 -41.27 -13.04 -33.56
C LYS A 150 -41.44 -11.82 -32.65
N ARG A 151 -41.87 -12.03 -31.41
CA ARG A 151 -42.03 -11.00 -30.37
C ARG A 151 -40.77 -10.79 -29.52
N GLY A 152 -39.67 -11.48 -29.82
CA GLY A 152 -38.42 -11.39 -29.07
C GLY A 152 -38.39 -12.19 -27.76
N ALA A 153 -39.26 -13.19 -27.62
CA ALA A 153 -39.34 -14.07 -26.45
C ALA A 153 -39.30 -15.55 -26.84
N ASP A 154 -39.32 -16.45 -25.87
CA ASP A 154 -39.49 -17.90 -26.11
C ASP A 154 -40.70 -18.43 -25.33
N LEU A 155 -41.19 -19.59 -25.75
CA LEU A 155 -42.33 -20.26 -25.12
C LEU A 155 -41.93 -20.74 -23.72
N VAL A 156 -42.66 -20.32 -22.68
CA VAL A 156 -42.41 -20.78 -21.31
C VAL A 156 -42.82 -22.25 -21.15
N ILE A 157 -41.97 -23.04 -20.50
CA ILE A 157 -42.28 -24.40 -20.05
C ILE A 157 -42.44 -24.31 -18.53
N ILE A 158 -43.68 -24.44 -18.05
CA ILE A 158 -43.99 -24.39 -16.62
C ILE A 158 -43.58 -25.72 -15.99
N ASN A 159 -42.54 -25.68 -15.15
CA ASN A 159 -41.96 -26.87 -14.52
C ASN A 159 -42.20 -26.92 -13.00
N SER A 160 -42.76 -25.85 -12.40
CA SER A 160 -42.92 -25.74 -10.94
C SER A 160 -44.34 -25.32 -10.52
N ASP A 161 -44.75 -25.74 -9.33
CA ASP A 161 -46.07 -25.40 -8.76
C ASP A 161 -46.24 -23.89 -8.50
N LEU A 162 -45.13 -23.15 -8.39
CA LEU A 162 -45.09 -21.70 -8.17
C LEU A 162 -45.47 -20.89 -9.43
N GLU A 163 -45.34 -21.49 -10.62
CA GLU A 163 -45.64 -20.88 -11.93
C GLU A 163 -47.08 -21.15 -12.40
N ARG A 164 -47.84 -21.95 -11.65
CA ARG A 164 -49.27 -22.19 -11.92
C ARG A 164 -50.05 -20.98 -11.42
N VAL A 165 -50.52 -20.15 -12.36
CA VAL A 165 -51.41 -19.02 -12.08
C VAL A 165 -52.58 -19.52 -11.24
N SER A 166 -52.66 -19.06 -9.99
CA SER A 166 -53.82 -19.28 -9.13
C SER A 166 -54.95 -18.43 -9.69
N GLU A 167 -56.07 -19.07 -10.03
CA GLU A 167 -57.34 -18.41 -10.39
C GLU A 167 -57.83 -17.47 -9.29
#